data_AF-A0A388TJ50-F1
#
_entry.id   AF-A0A388TJ50-F1
#
_cell.length_a   1.000
_cell.length_b   1.000
_cell.length_c   1.000
_cell.angle_alpha   90.00
_cell.angle_beta   90.00
_cell.angle_gamma   90.00
#
_symmetry.space_group_name_H-M   'P 1'
#
loop_
_entity.id
_entity.type
_entity.pdbx_description
1 polymer ?
#
loop_
_entity_poly.entity_id
_entity_poly.type
_entity_poly.pdbx_seq_one_letter_code
_entity_poly.pdbx_strand_id
1 'polypeptide(L)'
;AYFLIDYCVALAYENVPALQDMLDAVPPSNPQIYALAQVLNDAYDAELFRQISADTCFHKLNWKMDFAKRTKNGEQTFYGKIVA
;
A
#
# COMPACT_ATOMS: atom_id res chain seq x y z
N ALA A 1 15.81 -10.15 14.10
CA ALA A 1 16.20 -8.80 14.56
C ALA A 1 15.03 -7.81 14.57
N TYR A 2 14.02 -7.91 13.68
CA TYR A 2 12.86 -7.01 13.69
C TYR A 2 12.02 -7.08 14.97
N PHE A 3 11.74 -8.28 15.49
CA PHE A 3 10.94 -8.45 16.71
C PHE A 3 11.49 -7.72 17.93
N LEU A 4 12.81 -7.63 18.11
CA LEU A 4 13.38 -6.93 19.27
C LEU A 4 12.95 -5.46 19.30
N ILE A 5 13.00 -4.80 18.14
CA ILE A 5 12.60 -3.39 18.02
C ILE A 5 11.09 -3.27 18.22
N ASP A 6 10.30 -4.18 17.64
CA ASP A 6 8.84 -4.19 17.81
C ASP A 6 8.46 -4.30 19.30
N TYR A 7 9.13 -5.18 20.06
CA TYR A 7 8.92 -5.31 21.51
C TYR A 7 9.43 -4.09 22.28
N CYS A 8 10.55 -3.49 21.89
CA CYS A 8 11.02 -2.24 22.51
C CYS A 8 9.99 -1.11 22.33
N VAL A 9 9.41 -0.97 21.14
CA VAL A 9 8.38 0.04 20.86
C VAL A 9 7.09 -0.28 21.64
N ALA A 10 6.67 -1.55 21.68
CA ALA A 10 5.50 -1.97 22.45
C ALA A 10 5.66 -1.70 23.96
N LEU A 11 6.80 -2.07 24.54
CA LEU A 11 7.11 -1.78 25.95
C LEU A 11 7.15 -0.27 26.21
N ALA A 12 7.71 0.51 25.27
CA ALA A 12 7.76 1.96 25.41
C ALA A 12 6.36 2.60 25.33
N TYR A 13 5.47 2.11 24.48
CA TYR A 13 4.07 2.53 24.42
C TYR A 13 3.34 2.25 25.73
N GLU A 14 3.56 1.09 26.36
CA GLU A 14 2.90 0.71 27.62
C GLU A 14 3.45 1.46 28.86
N ASN A 15 4.72 1.86 28.84
CA ASN A 15 5.41 2.36 30.05
C ASN A 15 5.81 3.83 29.99
N VAL A 16 5.74 4.49 28.83
CA VAL A 16 6.13 5.90 28.65
C VAL A 16 4.93 6.69 28.10
N PRO A 17 4.16 7.39 28.95
CA PRO A 17 2.94 8.09 28.53
C PRO A 17 3.14 9.08 27.39
N ALA A 18 4.26 9.81 27.37
CA ALA A 18 4.57 10.72 26.28
C ALA A 18 4.68 10.02 24.91
N LEU A 19 5.16 8.77 24.87
CA LEU A 19 5.23 8.00 23.62
C LEU A 19 3.86 7.45 23.22
N GLN A 20 3.02 7.08 24.20
CA GLN A 20 1.63 6.71 23.93
C GLN A 20 0.90 7.87 23.24
N ASP A 21 0.93 9.06 23.85
CA ASP A 21 0.27 10.25 23.30
C ASP A 21 0.79 10.61 21.89
N MET A 22 2.11 10.50 21.69
CA MET A 22 2.74 10.75 20.39
C MET A 22 2.29 9.76 19.32
N LEU A 23 2.20 8.47 19.66
CA LEU A 23 1.81 7.42 18.72
C LEU A 23 0.31 7.47 18.42
N ASP A 24 -0.53 7.72 19.42
CA ASP A 24 -1.98 7.86 19.26
C ASP A 24 -2.35 9.12 18.45
N ALA A 25 -1.51 10.16 18.48
CA ALA A 25 -1.67 11.35 17.65
C ALA A 25 -1.38 11.12 16.16
N VAL A 26 -0.77 9.99 15.77
CA VAL A 26 -0.53 9.67 14.36
C VAL A 26 -1.85 9.23 13.71
N PRO A 27 -2.38 9.97 12.71
CA PRO A 27 -3.62 9.58 12.07
C PRO A 27 -3.43 8.28 11.27
N PRO A 28 -4.49 7.47 11.09
CA PRO A 28 -4.46 6.35 10.15
C PRO A 28 -4.04 6.86 8.77
N SER A 29 -2.93 6.35 8.25
CA SER A 29 -2.43 6.76 6.93
C SER A 29 -2.81 5.72 5.87
N ASN A 30 -3.26 6.21 4.71
CA ASN A 30 -3.34 5.48 3.44
C ASN A 30 -4.10 4.13 3.53
N PRO A 31 -5.44 4.13 3.72
CA PRO A 31 -6.23 2.89 3.78
C PRO A 31 -6.12 2.03 2.51
N GLN A 32 -5.83 2.66 1.35
CA GLN A 32 -5.71 2.01 0.05
C GLN A 32 -4.25 1.73 -0.37
N ILE A 33 -3.29 1.78 0.57
CA ILE A 33 -1.85 1.60 0.25
C ILE A 33 -1.55 0.27 -0.46
N TYR A 34 -2.33 -0.78 -0.22
CA TYR A 34 -2.17 -2.10 -0.83
C TYR A 34 -3.08 -2.38 -2.03
N ALA A 35 -4.10 -1.56 -2.28
CA ALA A 35 -5.16 -1.85 -3.25
C ALA A 35 -4.61 -1.99 -4.68
N LEU A 36 -3.74 -1.07 -5.10
CA LEU A 36 -3.15 -1.11 -6.45
C LEU A 36 -2.35 -2.39 -6.69
N ALA A 37 -1.63 -2.89 -5.68
CA ALA A 37 -0.81 -4.10 -5.81
C ALA A 37 -1.61 -5.37 -6.12
N GLN A 38 -2.90 -5.38 -5.77
CA GLN A 38 -3.80 -6.52 -6.00
C GLN A 38 -4.31 -6.58 -7.44
N VAL A 39 -4.34 -5.45 -8.15
CA VAL A 39 -4.97 -5.33 -9.48
C VAL A 39 -3.98 -5.07 -10.62
N LEU A 40 -2.66 -5.12 -10.36
CA LEU A 40 -1.62 -4.80 -11.35
C LEU A 40 -1.74 -5.57 -12.67
N ASN A 41 -2.25 -6.81 -12.65
CA ASN A 41 -2.43 -7.66 -13.83
C ASN A 41 -3.84 -7.63 -14.42
N ASP A 42 -4.77 -6.92 -13.79
CA ASP A 42 -6.13 -6.78 -14.29
C ASP A 42 -6.20 -5.73 -15.41
N ALA A 43 -7.25 -5.79 -16.22
CA ALA A 43 -7.53 -4.77 -17.22
C ALA A 43 -7.62 -3.39 -16.55
N TYR A 44 -7.01 -2.39 -17.16
CA TYR A 44 -7.00 -1.03 -16.62
C TYR A 44 -8.42 -0.47 -16.56
N ASP A 45 -8.81 -0.04 -15.36
CA ASP A 45 -10.05 0.67 -15.09
C ASP A 45 -9.71 2.04 -14.49
N ALA A 46 -10.06 3.11 -15.22
CA ALA A 46 -9.77 4.47 -14.82
C ALA A 46 -10.58 4.91 -13.58
N GLU A 47 -11.80 4.40 -13.42
CA GLU A 47 -12.64 4.73 -12.27
C GLU A 47 -12.12 4.03 -11.02
N LEU A 48 -11.75 2.75 -11.13
CA LEU A 48 -11.09 2.04 -10.03
C LEU A 48 -9.76 2.72 -9.65
N PHE A 49 -8.96 3.13 -10.64
CA PHE A 49 -7.71 3.84 -10.39
C PHE A 49 -7.95 5.16 -9.63
N ARG A 50 -8.97 5.92 -10.04
CA ARG A 50 -9.38 7.16 -9.37
C ARG A 50 -9.82 6.91 -7.93
N GLN A 51 -10.56 5.83 -7.67
CA GLN A 51 -11.03 5.47 -6.33
C GLN A 51 -9.88 5.07 -5.41
N ILE A 52 -8.99 4.17 -5.84
CA ILE A 52 -7.88 3.69 -4.99
C ILE A 52 -6.85 4.79 -4.73
N SER A 53 -6.70 5.74 -5.66
CA SER A 53 -5.78 6.89 -5.52
C SER A 53 -6.47 8.17 -5.03
N ALA A 54 -7.73 8.11 -4.59
CA ALA A 54 -8.47 9.29 -4.13
C ALA A 54 -7.85 9.93 -2.88
N ASP A 55 -7.48 9.09 -1.90
CA ASP A 55 -6.97 9.52 -0.59
C ASP A 55 -5.46 9.30 -0.44
N THR A 56 -4.79 8.80 -1.48
CA THR A 56 -3.35 8.54 -1.45
C THR A 56 -2.71 8.59 -2.83
N CYS A 57 -1.50 9.15 -2.89
CA CYS A 57 -0.64 9.08 -4.07
C CYS A 57 0.48 8.03 -3.92
N PHE A 58 0.54 7.32 -2.79
CA PHE A 58 1.61 6.38 -2.48
C PHE A 58 1.06 4.97 -2.27
N HIS A 59 1.39 4.07 -3.19
CA HIS A 59 0.98 2.67 -3.15
C HIS A 59 2.18 1.76 -2.90
N LYS A 60 2.02 0.80 -1.99
CA LYS A 60 3.01 -0.24 -1.74
C LYS A 60 2.82 -1.38 -2.73
N LEU A 61 3.77 -1.50 -3.66
CA LEU A 61 3.79 -2.57 -4.66
C LEU A 61 4.71 -3.72 -4.22
N ASN A 62 4.63 -4.84 -4.92
CA ASN A 62 5.55 -5.95 -4.77
C ASN A 62 6.25 -6.22 -6.12
N TRP A 63 7.49 -6.72 -6.08
CA TRP A 63 8.24 -7.08 -7.29
C TRP A 63 8.31 -8.60 -7.51
N LYS A 64 7.75 -9.39 -6.58
CA LYS A 64 7.88 -10.85 -6.53
C LYS A 64 6.84 -11.59 -7.37
N MET A 65 6.06 -10.87 -8.18
CA MET A 65 5.03 -11.41 -9.05
C MET A 65 5.36 -11.09 -10.51
N ASP A 66 4.89 -11.94 -11.41
CA ASP A 66 4.97 -11.66 -12.84
C ASP A 66 3.94 -10.60 -13.22
N PHE A 67 4.39 -9.57 -13.95
CA PHE A 67 3.53 -8.49 -14.41
C PHE A 67 3.42 -8.48 -15.94
N ALA A 68 2.19 -8.58 -16.45
CA ALA A 68 1.91 -8.49 -17.86
C ALA A 68 1.45 -7.07 -18.22
N LYS A 69 1.94 -6.49 -19.33
CA LYS A 69 1.47 -5.18 -19.83
C LYS A 69 0.07 -5.26 -20.46
N ARG A 70 -0.38 -6.45 -20.82
CA ARG A 70 -1.68 -6.72 -21.43
C ARG A 70 -2.33 -7.96 -20.83
N THR A 71 -3.65 -7.98 -20.75
CA THR A 71 -4.45 -9.17 -20.38
C THR A 71 -4.38 -10.23 -21.47
N LYS A 72 -4.88 -11.44 -21.19
CA LYS A 72 -5.02 -12.51 -22.20
C LYS A 72 -5.89 -12.10 -23.40
N ASN A 73 -6.80 -11.14 -23.19
CA ASN A 73 -7.69 -10.60 -24.22
C ASN A 73 -7.06 -9.40 -24.97
N GLY A 74 -5.85 -8.99 -24.63
CA GLY A 74 -5.11 -7.90 -25.29
C GLY A 74 -5.35 -6.51 -24.70
N GLU A 75 -6.18 -6.37 -23.67
CA GLU A 75 -6.46 -5.10 -22.98
C GLU A 75 -5.23 -4.64 -22.20
N GLN A 76 -5.00 -3.33 -22.08
CA GLN A 76 -3.90 -2.80 -21.27
C GLN A 76 -4.17 -3.08 -19.79
N THR A 77 -3.18 -3.53 -19.04
CA THR A 77 -3.32 -3.75 -17.59
C THR A 77 -3.01 -2.50 -16.78
N PHE A 78 -3.33 -2.50 -15.49
CA PHE A 78 -2.86 -1.46 -14.55
C PHE A 78 -1.33 -1.32 -14.59
N TYR A 79 -0.59 -2.42 -14.52
CA TYR A 79 0.87 -2.40 -14.67
C TYR A 79 1.28 -1.79 -16.01
N GLY A 80 0.66 -2.24 -17.10
CA GLY A 80 0.92 -1.74 -18.45
C GLY A 80 0.63 -0.24 -18.62
N LYS A 81 -0.26 0.34 -17.82
CA LYS A 81 -0.54 1.79 -17.80
C LYS A 81 0.52 2.59 -17.04
N ILE A 82 1.07 2.01 -15.96
CA ILE A 82 2.05 2.68 -15.09
C ILE A 82 3.45 2.71 -15.72
N VAL A 83 3.83 1.63 -16.43
CA VAL A 83 5.18 1.48 -17.02
C VAL A 83 5.26 1.84 -18.51
N ALA A 84 4.17 2.35 -19.09
CA ALA A 84 4.12 2.85 -20.46
C ALA A 84 4.56 4.32 -20.51
#